data_AF-A0A158SRI6-F1
#
_entry.id   AF-A0A158SRI6-F1
#
_cell.length_a   1.000
_cell.length_b   1.000
_cell.length_c   1.000
_cell.angle_alpha   90.00
_cell.angle_beta   90.00
_cell.angle_gamma   90.00
#
_symmetry.space_group_name_H-M   'P 1'
#
loop_
_entity.id
_entity.type
_entity.pdbx_description
1 polymer ?
#
loop_
_entity_poly.entity_id
_entity_poly.type
_entity_poly.pdbx_seq_one_letter_code
_entity_poly.pdbx_strand_id
1 'polypeptide(L)' 'MRSLVPLMAVLALAGCGKGDNDPGPGGVTVGEARALDQAAEMLDERRPPAAAPESSDAPSEAATYEVAE' A
#
# COMPACT_ATOMS: atom_id res chain seq x y z
N MET A 1 -18.30 16.45 -40.40
CA MET A 1 -17.32 15.33 -40.30
C MET A 1 -16.05 15.74 -39.57
N ARG A 2 -15.41 16.87 -39.92
CA ARG A 2 -14.14 17.33 -39.31
C ARG A 2 -14.25 17.76 -37.84
N SER A 3 -15.45 18.17 -37.39
CA SER A 3 -15.69 18.61 -36.01
C SER A 3 -15.90 17.48 -35.00
N LEU A 4 -16.06 16.23 -35.45
CA LEU A 4 -16.24 15.07 -34.56
C LEU A 4 -14.91 14.51 -34.04
N VAL A 5 -13.82 14.81 -34.75
CA VAL A 5 -12.45 14.35 -34.41
C VAL A 5 -11.98 14.86 -33.04
N PRO A 6 -12.09 16.16 -32.67
CA PRO A 6 -11.63 16.61 -31.36
C PRO A 6 -12.48 16.04 -30.21
N LEU A 7 -13.77 15.82 -30.45
CA LEU A 7 -14.66 15.24 -29.44
C LEU A 7 -14.26 13.81 -29.09
N MET A 8 -14.00 12.97 -30.10
CA MET A 8 -13.51 11.60 -29.90
C MET A 8 -12.16 11.53 -29.19
N ALA A 9 -11.26 12.48 -29.45
CA ALA A 9 -9.98 12.54 -28.76
C ALA A 9 -10.13 12.79 -27.25
N VAL A 10 -11.03 13.69 -26.83
CA VAL A 10 -11.28 13.96 -25.40
C VAL A 10 -11.88 12.75 -24.69
N LEU A 11 -12.80 12.03 -25.33
CA LEU A 11 -13.38 10.80 -24.78
C LEU A 11 -12.35 9.66 -24.65
N ALA A 12 -11.37 9.57 -25.56
CA ALA A 12 -10.30 8.58 -25.47
C ALA A 12 -9.34 8.86 -24.30
N LEU A 13 -9.13 10.13 -23.93
CA LEU A 13 -8.30 10.49 -22.77
C LEU A 13 -8.97 10.15 -21.42
N ALA A 14 -10.30 10.11 -21.35
CA ALA A 14 -11.02 9.75 -20.13
C ALA A 14 -10.78 8.28 -19.68
N GLY A 15 -10.26 7.42 -20.56
CA GLY A 15 -9.85 6.05 -20.24
C GLY A 15 -8.38 5.87 -19.88
N CYS A 16 -7.54 6.92 -19.99
CA CYS A 16 -6.13 6.91 -19.55
C CYS A 16 -5.96 7.50 -18.13
N GLY A 17 -7.06 7.79 -17.44
CA GLY A 17 -7.06 8.16 -16.03
C GLY A 17 -6.99 6.92 -15.16
N LYS A 18 -6.18 6.98 -14.09
CA LYS A 18 -6.05 5.96 -13.06
C LYS A 18 -7.43 5.46 -12.61
N GLY A 19 -7.82 4.25 -12.99
CA GLY A 19 -8.97 3.60 -12.36
C GLY A 19 -8.64 3.29 -10.89
N ASP A 20 -9.64 3.19 -10.01
CA ASP A 20 -9.42 2.83 -8.60
C ASP A 20 -8.65 1.50 -8.42
N ASN A 21 -8.72 0.63 -9.44
CA ASN A 21 -8.06 -0.68 -9.51
C ASN A 21 -6.73 -0.66 -10.31
N ASP A 22 -6.31 0.48 -10.87
CA ASP A 22 -5.00 0.54 -11.52
C ASP A 22 -3.89 0.57 -10.47
N PRO A 23 -2.85 -0.27 -10.59
CA PRO A 23 -1.76 -0.33 -9.62
C PRO A 23 -1.03 1.01 -9.55
N GLY A 24 -1.14 1.68 -8.40
CA GLY A 24 -0.48 2.94 -8.04
C GLY A 24 1.04 2.84 -7.94
N PRO A 25 1.73 3.98 -7.73
CA PRO A 25 3.16 3.94 -7.39
C PRO A 25 3.35 3.08 -6.13
N GLY A 26 4.24 2.09 -6.21
CA GLY A 26 4.40 1.06 -5.17
C GLY A 26 3.68 -0.27 -5.46
N GLY A 27 2.98 -0.38 -6.60
CA GLY A 27 2.34 -1.62 -7.05
C GLY A 27 1.02 -1.94 -6.36
N VAL A 28 0.51 -1.04 -5.51
CA VAL A 28 -0.76 -1.17 -4.79
C VAL A 28 -1.84 -0.28 -5.40
N THR A 29 -3.06 -0.78 -5.49
CA THR A 29 -4.25 -0.01 -5.88
C THR A 29 -4.65 0.99 -4.81
N VAL A 30 -5.51 1.95 -5.17
CA VAL A 30 -6.03 2.95 -4.22
C VAL A 30 -6.84 2.26 -3.11
N GLY A 31 -7.57 1.20 -3.46
CA GLY A 31 -8.32 0.38 -2.50
C GLY A 31 -7.41 -0.36 -1.51
N GLU A 32 -6.32 -0.97 -2.01
CA GLU A 32 -5.33 -1.66 -1.16
C GLU A 32 -4.62 -0.70 -0.21
N ALA A 33 -4.21 0.48 -0.68
CA ALA A 33 -3.59 1.50 0.16
C ALA A 33 -4.50 1.95 1.31
N ARG A 34 -5.80 2.19 1.03
CA ARG A 34 -6.78 2.53 2.07
C ARG A 34 -6.96 1.41 3.09
N ALA A 35 -6.99 0.16 2.65
CA ALA A 35 -7.11 -0.99 3.55
C ALA A 35 -5.89 -1.11 4.48
N LEU A 36 -4.68 -0.87 3.96
CA LEU A 36 -3.44 -0.84 4.73
C LEU A 36 -3.43 0.29 5.78
N ASP A 37 -3.87 1.49 5.41
CA ASP A 37 -3.96 2.62 6.34
C ASP A 37 -4.93 2.33 7.49
N GLN A 38 -6.09 1.75 7.18
CA GLN A 38 -7.08 1.38 8.20
C GLN A 38 -6.53 0.31 9.17
N ALA A 39 -5.77 -0.66 8.65
CA ALA A 39 -5.10 -1.64 9.48
C ALA A 39 -4.03 -1.01 10.39
N ALA A 40 -3.28 -0.01 9.90
CA ALA A 40 -2.31 0.73 10.70
C ALA A 40 -2.98 1.54 11.82
N GLU A 41 -4.10 2.19 11.53
CA GLU A 41 -4.89 2.94 12.51
C GLU A 41 -5.37 2.05 13.67
N MET A 42 -5.89 0.85 13.37
CA MET A 42 -6.26 -0.13 14.40
C MET A 42 -5.08 -0.57 15.27
N LEU A 43 -3.86 -0.57 14.74
CA LEU A 43 -2.65 -0.93 15.47
C LEU A 43 -2.20 0.22 16.39
N ASP A 44 -2.35 1.46 15.92
CA ASP A 44 -2.06 2.66 16.68
C ASP A 44 -3.03 2.86 17.85
N GLU A 45 -4.32 2.57 17.67
CA GLU A 45 -5.31 2.55 18.76
C GLU A 45 -4.95 1.58 19.87
N ARG A 46 -4.32 0.46 19.50
CA ARG A 46 -3.88 -0.60 20.43
C ARG A 46 -2.47 -0.37 20.96
N ARG A 47 -1.82 0.73 20.57
CA ARG A 47 -0.43 0.98 20.92
C ARG A 47 -0.33 1.10 22.45
N PRO A 48 0.37 0.18 23.12
CA PRO A 48 0.64 0.33 24.54
C PRO A 48 1.46 1.61 24.75
N PRO A 49 1.40 2.23 25.95
CA PRO A 49 2.25 3.37 26.25
C PRO A 49 3.70 2.99 25.92
N ALA A 50 4.42 3.90 25.25
CA ALA A 50 5.79 3.65 24.83
C ALA A 50 6.58 3.11 26.02
N ALA A 51 6.95 1.83 25.97
CA ALA A 51 7.93 1.30 26.89
C ALA A 51 9.16 2.18 26.72
N ALA A 52 9.74 2.63 27.85
CA ALA A 52 11.07 3.24 27.82
C ALA A 52 11.98 2.35 26.96
N PRO A 53 12.95 2.90 26.22
CA PRO A 53 13.85 2.08 25.43
C PRO A 53 14.56 1.12 26.40
N GLU A 54 14.03 -0.09 26.51
CA GLU A 54 14.73 -1.23 27.04
C GLU A 54 15.86 -1.39 26.05
N SER A 55 17.07 -0.97 26.46
CA SER A 55 18.28 -1.14 25.68
C SER A 55 18.29 -2.57 25.15
N SER A 56 17.98 -2.72 23.86
CA SER A 56 18.06 -4.00 23.17
C SER A 56 19.54 -4.27 22.94
N ASP A 57 20.21 -4.65 24.02
CA ASP A 57 21.37 -5.51 23.93
C ASP A 57 20.82 -6.92 23.70
N ALA A 58 20.50 -7.21 22.44
CA ALA A 58 20.25 -8.58 22.01
C ALA A 58 21.55 -9.07 21.35
N PRO A 59 22.18 -10.16 21.86
CA PRO A 59 23.12 -10.87 21.03
C PRO A 59 22.33 -11.42 19.83
N SER A 60 22.84 -11.09 18.64
CA SER A 60 22.41 -11.65 17.36
C SER A 60 22.57 -13.17 17.39
N GLU A 61 21.53 -13.89 17.78
CA GLU A 61 21.46 -15.35 17.63
C GLU A 61 20.45 -15.70 16.54
N ALA A 62 21.01 -16.18 15.45
CA ALA A 62 20.31 -16.80 14.35
C ALA A 62 19.45 -17.96 14.88
N ALA A 63 18.15 -17.71 15.07
CA ALA A 63 17.16 -18.77 15.25
C ALA A 63 16.88 -19.43 13.90
N THR A 64 17.79 -20.33 13.54
CA THR A 64 17.54 -21.66 12.96
C THR A 64 16.10 -21.90 12.46
N TYR A 65 15.93 -21.83 11.15
CA TYR A 65 14.87 -22.58 10.46
C TYR A 65 15.29 -24.06 10.45
N GLU A 66 14.97 -24.80 11.52
CA GLU A 66 14.95 -26.27 11.50
C GLU A 66 13.48 -26.69 11.38
N VAL A 67 13.00 -26.83 10.14
CA VAL A 67 11.81 -27.61 9.82
C VAL A 67 12.32 -28.96 9.37
N ALA A 68 12.19 -29.95 10.25
CA ALA A 68 12.53 -31.34 10.02
C ALA A 68 11.76 -31.91 8.82
N GLU A 69 12.46 -32.65 7.97
CA GLU A 69 11.92 -33.51 6.91
C GLU A 69 11.75 -34.94 7.43
#